data_AF-A0A949H1R5-F1
#
_entry.id   AF-A0A949H1R5-F1
#
_cell.length_a   1.000
_cell.length_b   1.000
_cell.length_c   1.000
_cell.angle_alpha   90.00
_cell.angle_beta   90.00
_cell.angle_gamma   90.00
#
_symmetry.space_group_name_H-M   'P 1'
#
loop_
_entity.id
_entity.type
_entity.pdbx_description
1 polymer ?
#
loop_
_entity_poly.entity_id
_entity_poly.type
_entity_poly.pdbx_seq_one_letter_code
_entity_poly.pdbx_strand_id
1 'polypeptide(L)'
;TDSAILRAITRRRDLTDVTVSLRLRHDSFVTTPSTPATAWDGEHLFLRYVDETSLYSVSFDRRDGSTAIKKKVPGGTSNGGTYYTLASGTDSFVAGSFHDLRATIRTTSNGSVTIGLWVDGTPVLSAIDIGVGGPPIPSGGIGIRGDNAEFTFDDLVVTSP
;
A
#
# COMPACT_ATOMS: atom_id res chain seq x y z
N THR A 1 3.10 8.53 -13.80
CA THR A 1 3.81 7.45 -13.09
C THR A 1 4.58 6.72 -14.15
N ASP A 2 5.90 6.80 -14.11
CA ASP A 2 6.78 6.33 -15.18
C ASP A 2 7.28 4.92 -14.86
N SER A 3 6.34 4.03 -14.54
CA SER A 3 6.60 2.66 -14.12
C SER A 3 5.83 1.69 -15.01
N ALA A 4 6.35 0.48 -15.20
CA ALA A 4 5.53 -0.64 -15.62
C ALA A 4 4.61 -0.99 -14.44
N ILE A 5 3.29 -0.96 -14.65
CA ILE A 5 2.31 -1.03 -13.57
C ILE A 5 1.41 -2.26 -13.76
N LEU A 6 1.41 -3.15 -12.76
CA LEU A 6 0.25 -3.98 -12.48
C LEU A 6 -0.63 -3.24 -11.47
N ARG A 7 -1.95 -3.22 -11.69
CA ARG A 7 -2.92 -2.73 -10.70
C ARG A 7 -4.16 -3.60 -10.70
N ALA A 8 -4.48 -4.17 -9.54
CA ALA A 8 -5.73 -4.86 -9.29
C ALA A 8 -6.45 -4.19 -8.11
N ILE A 9 -7.73 -3.87 -8.27
CA ILE A 9 -8.54 -3.18 -7.25
C ILE A 9 -9.87 -3.92 -7.14
N THR A 10 -10.43 -4.01 -5.94
CA THR A 10 -11.79 -4.53 -5.73
C THR A 10 -12.83 -3.71 -6.50
N ARG A 11 -14.03 -4.26 -6.72
CA ARG A 11 -15.18 -3.46 -7.17
C ARG A 11 -15.87 -2.74 -6.02
N ARG A 12 -15.88 -3.37 -4.84
CA ARG A 12 -16.45 -2.84 -3.61
C ARG A 12 -15.71 -1.57 -3.16
N ARG A 13 -16.45 -0.56 -2.67
CA ARG A 13 -15.95 0.79 -2.28
C ARG A 13 -16.43 1.27 -0.90
N ASP A 14 -17.20 0.46 -0.20
CA ASP A 14 -17.76 0.73 1.13
C ASP A 14 -16.96 0.04 2.25
N LEU A 15 -15.74 -0.42 2.00
CA LEU A 15 -14.89 -1.02 3.04
C LEU A 15 -14.35 0.08 3.96
N THR A 16 -14.69 -0.02 5.24
CA THR A 16 -14.21 0.88 6.30
C THR A 16 -13.04 0.24 7.03
N ASP A 17 -13.34 -0.67 7.93
CA ASP A 17 -12.40 -1.38 8.78
C ASP A 17 -12.20 -2.77 8.22
N VAL A 18 -10.95 -3.09 7.88
CA VAL A 18 -10.60 -4.38 7.28
C VAL A 18 -9.25 -4.88 7.76
N THR A 19 -9.12 -6.20 7.76
CA THR A 19 -7.85 -6.91 7.67
C THR A 19 -7.72 -7.48 6.27
N VAL A 20 -6.62 -7.16 5.60
CA VAL A 20 -6.23 -7.74 4.31
C VAL A 20 -5.06 -8.67 4.56
N SER A 21 -5.15 -9.90 4.08
CA SER A 21 -4.03 -10.84 4.05
C SER A 21 -3.85 -11.41 2.66
N LEU A 22 -2.60 -11.65 2.27
CA LEU A 22 -2.24 -12.32 1.03
C LEU A 22 -0.86 -12.96 1.20
N ARG A 23 -0.51 -13.89 0.32
CA ARG A 23 0.89 -14.30 0.16
C ARG A 23 1.45 -13.60 -1.06
N LEU A 24 2.68 -13.14 -0.97
CA LEU A 24 3.33 -12.39 -2.04
C LEU A 24 4.75 -12.88 -2.24
N ARG A 25 5.13 -13.09 -3.50
CA ARG A 25 6.50 -13.36 -3.91
C ARG A 25 6.94 -12.28 -4.88
N HIS A 26 7.93 -11.49 -4.47
CA HIS A 26 8.66 -10.62 -5.37
C HIS A 26 9.67 -11.45 -6.16
N ASP A 27 9.65 -11.36 -7.48
CA ASP A 27 10.56 -12.10 -8.35
C ASP A 27 11.75 -11.23 -8.74
N SER A 28 11.50 -10.03 -9.27
CA SER A 28 12.56 -9.09 -9.64
C SER A 28 12.06 -7.67 -9.81
N PHE A 29 12.96 -6.69 -9.65
CA PHE A 29 12.69 -5.34 -10.15
C PHE A 29 12.98 -5.23 -11.64
N VAL A 30 12.04 -4.63 -12.37
CA VAL A 30 12.14 -4.35 -13.80
C VAL A 30 12.68 -2.94 -14.02
N THR A 31 13.34 -2.70 -15.15
CA THR A 31 13.71 -1.35 -15.58
C THR A 31 13.71 -1.31 -17.10
N THR A 32 13.10 -0.29 -17.68
CA THR A 32 13.11 -0.08 -19.13
C THR A 32 13.51 1.36 -19.45
N PRO A 33 13.92 1.68 -20.69
CA PRO A 33 14.18 3.07 -21.07
C PRO A 33 12.97 4.01 -20.85
N SER A 34 11.75 3.50 -21.02
CA SER A 34 10.50 4.25 -20.78
C SER A 34 10.07 4.29 -19.31
N THR A 35 10.60 3.38 -18.48
CA THR A 35 10.26 3.25 -17.06
C THR A 35 11.55 3.03 -16.26
N PRO A 36 12.36 4.09 -16.08
CA PRO A 36 13.65 3.98 -15.40
C PRO A 36 13.46 3.57 -13.94
N ALA A 37 14.52 3.01 -13.36
CA ALA A 37 14.52 2.60 -11.96
C ALA A 37 14.32 3.83 -11.05
N THR A 38 13.43 3.70 -10.08
CA THR A 38 13.23 4.71 -9.04
C THR A 38 13.30 4.07 -7.66
N ALA A 39 13.64 4.87 -6.65
CA ALA A 39 13.71 4.39 -5.27
C ALA A 39 12.36 3.89 -4.74
N TRP A 40 11.24 4.33 -5.33
CA TRP A 40 9.90 3.94 -4.92
C TRP A 40 9.27 2.82 -5.74
N ASP A 41 10.02 2.22 -6.66
CA ASP A 41 9.66 0.94 -7.27
C ASP A 41 9.45 -0.13 -6.19
N GLY A 42 8.54 -1.07 -6.44
CA GLY A 42 8.12 -2.11 -5.49
C GLY A 42 6.61 -2.22 -5.38
N GLU A 43 6.15 -2.84 -4.31
CA GLU A 43 4.76 -3.25 -4.13
C GLU A 43 4.02 -2.34 -3.16
N HIS A 44 2.73 -2.18 -3.44
CA HIS A 44 1.85 -1.30 -2.69
C HIS A 44 0.50 -1.96 -2.49
N LEU A 45 0.07 -2.05 -1.23
CA LEU A 45 -1.31 -2.35 -0.89
C LEU A 45 -2.08 -1.04 -0.69
N PHE A 46 -3.16 -0.87 -1.43
CA PHE A 46 -4.08 0.23 -1.28
C PHE A 46 -5.19 -0.13 -0.31
N LEU A 47 -5.44 0.74 0.65
CA LEU A 47 -6.51 0.66 1.64
C LEU A 47 -7.40 1.88 1.51
N ARG A 48 -8.72 1.68 1.64
CA ARG A 48 -9.74 2.71 1.39
C ARG A 48 -9.51 3.46 0.08
N TYR A 49 -9.22 2.71 -0.99
CA TYR A 49 -9.05 3.24 -2.33
C TYR A 49 -10.38 3.80 -2.84
N VAL A 50 -10.48 5.12 -2.99
CA VAL A 50 -11.62 5.78 -3.65
C VAL A 50 -11.33 5.83 -5.15
N ASP A 51 -10.20 6.45 -5.48
CA ASP A 51 -9.66 6.62 -6.83
C ASP A 51 -8.13 6.78 -6.77
N GLU A 52 -7.49 7.05 -7.91
CA GLU A 52 -6.04 7.23 -8.02
C GLU A 52 -5.47 8.46 -7.31
N THR A 53 -6.32 9.38 -6.84
CA THR A 53 -5.96 10.59 -6.10
C THR A 53 -6.22 10.49 -4.60
N SER A 54 -7.08 9.56 -4.16
CA SER A 54 -7.52 9.40 -2.77
C SER A 54 -7.47 7.94 -2.29
N LEU A 55 -6.44 7.61 -1.51
CA LEU A 55 -6.19 6.27 -0.95
C LEU A 55 -5.20 6.32 0.22
N TYR A 56 -5.15 5.26 1.03
CA TYR A 56 -3.95 4.94 1.81
C TYR A 56 -3.10 3.92 1.05
N SER A 57 -1.80 4.12 1.03
CA SER A 57 -0.83 3.21 0.43
C SER A 57 0.08 2.65 1.51
N VAL A 58 0.12 1.33 1.63
CA VAL A 58 1.11 0.60 2.40
C VAL A 58 2.14 0.06 1.40
N SER A 59 3.27 0.74 1.30
CA SER A 59 4.37 0.37 0.41
C SER A 59 5.35 -0.53 1.15
N PHE A 60 5.76 -1.62 0.53
CA PHE A 60 6.69 -2.62 1.07
C PHE A 60 7.54 -3.18 -0.07
N ASP A 61 8.63 -3.85 0.27
CA ASP A 61 9.58 -4.44 -0.67
C ASP A 61 10.01 -3.44 -1.76
N ARG A 62 10.32 -2.21 -1.32
CA ARG A 62 10.75 -1.18 -2.25
C ARG A 62 12.19 -1.43 -2.68
N ARG A 63 12.54 -0.98 -3.89
CA ARG A 63 13.91 -1.06 -4.43
C ARG A 63 14.97 -0.46 -3.49
N ASP A 64 14.61 0.56 -2.71
CA ASP A 64 15.49 1.20 -1.74
C ASP A 64 15.50 0.52 -0.35
N GLY A 65 14.82 -0.62 -0.19
CA GLY A 65 14.66 -1.35 1.07
C GLY A 65 13.74 -0.68 2.08
N SER A 66 13.05 0.41 1.71
CA SER A 66 12.16 1.11 2.61
C SER A 66 10.73 0.59 2.56
N THR A 67 10.03 0.67 3.69
CA THR A 67 8.57 0.56 3.76
C THR A 67 7.98 1.92 4.16
N ALA A 68 6.76 2.21 3.70
CA ALA A 68 6.07 3.44 4.08
C ALA A 68 4.56 3.26 4.10
N ILE A 69 3.92 3.88 5.10
CA ILE A 69 2.48 4.10 5.09
C ILE A 69 2.24 5.56 4.70
N LYS A 70 1.52 5.77 3.61
CA LYS A 70 1.21 7.09 3.06
C LYS A 70 -0.29 7.27 2.91
N LYS A 71 -0.75 8.51 3.01
CA LYS A 71 -2.07 8.93 2.56
C LYS A 71 -1.93 9.73 1.28
N LYS A 72 -2.76 9.47 0.30
CA LYS A 72 -2.91 10.31 -0.89
C LYS A 72 -4.23 11.06 -0.81
N VAL A 73 -4.20 12.35 -1.12
CA VAL A 73 -5.40 13.20 -1.25
C VAL A 73 -5.33 13.99 -2.56
N PRO A 74 -6.47 14.44 -3.11
CA PRO A 74 -6.49 15.25 -4.33
C PRO A 74 -5.67 16.53 -4.22
N GLY A 75 -5.12 17.00 -5.34
CA GLY A 75 -4.44 18.30 -5.45
C GLY A 75 -2.92 18.23 -5.41
N GLY A 76 -2.29 17.52 -6.36
CA GLY A 76 -0.84 17.44 -6.45
C GLY A 76 -0.30 16.92 -7.78
N THR A 77 1.02 16.88 -7.91
CA THR A 77 1.73 16.48 -9.14
C THR A 77 1.79 14.96 -9.34
N SER A 78 1.50 14.16 -8.31
CA SER A 78 1.51 12.70 -8.41
C SER A 78 0.18 12.22 -8.94
N ASN A 79 0.00 12.23 -10.26
CA ASN A 79 -1.24 11.78 -10.91
C ASN A 79 -2.50 12.43 -10.28
N GLY A 80 -2.48 13.75 -10.15
CA GLY A 80 -3.59 14.54 -9.58
C GLY A 80 -3.67 14.57 -8.06
N GLY A 81 -2.84 13.84 -7.32
CA GLY A 81 -2.85 13.84 -5.85
C GLY A 81 -1.50 14.16 -5.20
N THR A 82 -1.55 14.39 -3.89
CA THR A 82 -0.42 14.66 -3.00
C THR A 82 -0.30 13.54 -1.97
N TYR A 83 0.90 12.97 -1.85
CA TYR A 83 1.20 11.98 -0.81
C TYR A 83 1.71 12.65 0.47
N TYR A 84 1.16 12.21 1.59
CA TYR A 84 1.62 12.53 2.94
C TYR A 84 2.11 11.24 3.60
N THR A 85 3.39 11.17 3.95
CA THR A 85 3.94 10.04 4.69
C THR A 85 3.50 10.10 6.13
N LEU A 86 2.87 9.02 6.61
CA LEU A 86 2.42 8.88 8.00
C LEU A 86 3.43 8.10 8.84
N ALA A 87 4.09 7.12 8.23
CA ALA A 87 5.19 6.38 8.83
C ALA A 87 6.14 5.85 7.75
N SER A 88 7.39 5.62 8.12
CA SER A 88 8.42 5.00 7.28
C SER A 88 9.28 4.05 8.11
N GLY A 89 9.82 3.03 7.47
CA GLY A 89 10.74 2.07 8.08
C GLY A 89 11.50 1.30 7.01
N THR A 90 11.99 0.13 7.39
CA THR A 90 12.64 -0.83 6.49
C THR A 90 11.97 -2.18 6.64
N ASP A 91 11.95 -2.96 5.57
CA ASP A 91 11.55 -4.36 5.60
C ASP A 91 12.68 -5.25 5.09
N SER A 92 12.48 -6.57 5.08
CA SER A 92 13.51 -7.54 4.70
C SER A 92 12.88 -8.66 3.90
N PHE A 93 12.28 -8.29 2.76
CA PHE A 93 11.79 -9.25 1.78
C PHE A 93 12.95 -9.96 1.10
N VAL A 94 12.75 -11.25 0.84
CA VAL A 94 13.70 -12.08 0.12
C VAL A 94 13.11 -12.41 -1.24
N ALA A 95 13.72 -11.87 -2.29
CA ALA A 95 13.33 -12.15 -3.66
C ALA A 95 13.27 -13.66 -3.94
N GLY A 96 12.27 -14.09 -4.71
CA GLY A 96 11.99 -15.48 -5.05
C GLY A 96 11.30 -16.29 -3.94
N SER A 97 11.01 -15.69 -2.78
CA SER A 97 10.30 -16.36 -1.67
C SER A 97 8.90 -15.79 -1.45
N PHE A 98 7.95 -16.66 -1.11
CA PHE A 98 6.63 -16.20 -0.66
C PHE A 98 6.71 -15.70 0.78
N HIS A 99 6.14 -14.53 1.03
CA HIS A 99 5.96 -13.93 2.34
C HIS A 99 4.46 -13.77 2.65
N ASP A 100 4.10 -14.02 3.91
CA ASP A 100 2.75 -13.81 4.39
C ASP A 100 2.56 -12.34 4.78
N LEU A 101 1.75 -11.62 4.01
CA LEU A 101 1.44 -10.22 4.26
C LEU A 101 0.12 -10.09 4.99
N ARG A 102 0.10 -9.19 5.98
CA ARG A 102 -1.13 -8.73 6.61
C ARG A 102 -1.11 -7.23 6.79
N ALA A 103 -2.16 -6.56 6.35
CA ALA A 103 -2.40 -5.16 6.65
C ALA A 103 -3.74 -4.96 7.33
N THR A 104 -3.82 -3.98 8.23
CA THR A 104 -5.08 -3.59 8.88
C THR A 104 -5.32 -2.12 8.71
N ILE A 105 -6.58 -1.72 8.59
CA ILE A 105 -7.02 -0.33 8.72
C ILE A 105 -8.27 -0.27 9.60
N ARG A 106 -8.27 0.61 10.61
CA ARG A 106 -9.37 0.74 11.57
C ARG A 106 -9.63 2.18 11.96
N THR A 107 -10.89 2.59 11.94
CA THR A 107 -11.34 3.85 12.53
C THR A 107 -11.43 3.70 14.04
N THR A 108 -10.82 4.63 14.77
CA THR A 108 -10.89 4.70 16.23
C THR A 108 -12.09 5.53 16.69
N SER A 109 -12.42 5.49 17.98
CA SER A 109 -13.58 6.22 18.54
C SER A 109 -13.50 7.74 18.38
N ASN A 110 -12.30 8.31 18.22
CA ASN A 110 -12.10 9.74 17.99
C ASN A 110 -12.07 10.12 16.49
N GLY A 111 -12.33 9.17 15.58
CA GLY A 111 -12.32 9.38 14.15
C GLY A 111 -10.94 9.29 13.48
N SER A 112 -9.84 9.13 14.23
CA SER A 112 -8.53 8.85 13.65
C SER A 112 -8.47 7.43 13.09
N VAL A 113 -7.55 7.19 12.14
CA VAL A 113 -7.41 5.89 11.46
C VAL A 113 -6.07 5.26 11.79
N THR A 114 -6.09 4.05 12.35
CA THR A 114 -4.89 3.24 12.60
C THR A 114 -4.63 2.31 11.42
N ILE A 115 -3.37 2.24 10.97
CA ILE A 115 -2.93 1.38 9.87
C ILE A 115 -1.74 0.56 10.36
N GLY A 116 -1.71 -0.73 10.04
CA GLY A 116 -0.60 -1.61 10.41
C GLY A 116 -0.21 -2.55 9.27
N LEU A 117 1.06 -2.94 9.26
CA LEU A 117 1.67 -3.89 8.34
C LEU A 117 2.42 -4.96 9.14
N TRP A 118 2.20 -6.22 8.76
CA TRP A 118 2.94 -7.38 9.23
C TRP A 118 3.45 -8.18 8.02
N VAL A 119 4.65 -8.74 8.19
CA VAL A 119 5.30 -9.64 7.23
C VAL A 119 5.74 -10.87 8.00
N ASP A 120 5.33 -12.06 7.55
CA ASP A 120 5.61 -13.35 8.19
C ASP A 120 5.25 -13.35 9.70
N GLY A 121 4.10 -12.75 10.01
CA GLY A 121 3.60 -12.59 11.39
C GLY A 121 4.30 -11.52 12.23
N THR A 122 5.40 -10.92 11.75
CA THR A 122 6.17 -9.90 12.47
C THR A 122 5.63 -8.51 12.18
N PRO A 123 5.36 -7.65 13.19
CA PRO A 123 4.97 -6.26 12.96
C PRO A 123 6.13 -5.49 12.32
N VAL A 124 5.89 -4.89 11.16
CA VAL A 124 6.90 -4.14 10.41
C VAL A 124 6.69 -2.64 10.54
N LEU A 125 5.45 -2.17 10.39
CA LEU A 125 5.16 -0.74 10.43
C LEU A 125 3.73 -0.46 10.92
N SER A 126 3.54 0.67 11.59
CA SER A 126 2.22 1.16 11.98
C SER A 126 2.16 2.68 11.89
N ALA A 127 0.97 3.22 11.60
CA ALA A 127 0.72 4.65 11.52
C ALA A 127 -0.66 5.02 12.07
N ILE A 128 -0.83 6.28 12.45
CA ILE A 128 -2.12 6.87 12.83
C ILE A 128 -2.34 8.11 11.96
N ASP A 129 -3.42 8.14 11.19
CA ASP A 129 -3.89 9.35 10.51
C ASP A 129 -4.86 10.11 11.43
N ILE A 130 -4.39 11.26 11.93
CA ILE A 130 -5.17 12.21 12.73
C ILE A 130 -5.70 13.40 11.92
N GLY A 131 -5.61 13.34 10.59
CA GLY A 131 -6.02 14.43 9.69
C GLY A 131 -4.88 15.02 8.85
N VAL A 132 -3.82 14.26 8.59
CA VAL A 132 -2.67 14.75 7.81
C VAL A 132 -3.11 14.95 6.36
N GLY A 133 -2.91 16.15 5.82
CA GLY A 133 -3.36 16.50 4.47
C GLY A 133 -4.89 16.60 4.30
N GLY A 134 -5.65 16.63 5.39
CA GLY A 134 -7.12 16.63 5.41
C GLY A 134 -7.71 15.49 6.24
N PRO A 135 -9.04 15.40 6.39
CA PRO A 135 -9.70 14.36 7.20
C PRO A 135 -9.31 12.94 6.77
N PRO A 136 -9.30 11.94 7.67
CA PRO A 136 -9.09 10.55 7.28
C PRO A 136 -10.10 10.08 6.22
N ILE A 137 -9.65 9.23 5.30
CA ILE A 137 -10.51 8.71 4.23
C ILE A 137 -11.50 7.73 4.87
N PRO A 138 -12.83 7.92 4.74
CA PRO A 138 -13.81 7.19 5.55
C PRO A 138 -13.96 5.73 5.13
N SER A 139 -14.00 5.47 3.83
CA SER A 139 -14.17 4.14 3.23
C SER A 139 -13.58 4.10 1.82
N GLY A 140 -13.42 2.90 1.28
CA GLY A 140 -13.03 2.71 -0.11
C GLY A 140 -12.93 1.23 -0.46
N GLY A 141 -12.21 0.92 -1.54
CA GLY A 141 -11.83 -0.44 -1.90
C GLY A 141 -10.47 -0.83 -1.30
N ILE A 142 -10.02 -2.02 -1.65
CA ILE A 142 -8.60 -2.40 -1.52
C ILE A 142 -8.02 -2.65 -2.89
N GLY A 143 -6.71 -2.56 -3.01
CA GLY A 143 -6.02 -2.92 -4.24
C GLY A 143 -4.57 -3.29 -4.00
N ILE A 144 -3.97 -3.92 -4.99
CA ILE A 144 -2.53 -4.18 -5.04
C ILE A 144 -1.96 -3.55 -6.30
N ARG A 145 -0.77 -2.99 -6.16
CA ARG A 145 -0.03 -2.38 -7.25
C ARG A 145 1.44 -2.75 -7.14
N GLY A 146 2.07 -3.06 -8.26
CA GLY A 146 3.53 -3.06 -8.38
C GLY A 146 3.99 -1.98 -9.33
N ASP A 147 5.07 -1.31 -8.97
CA ASP A 147 5.76 -0.30 -9.77
C ASP A 147 7.14 -0.83 -10.15
N ASN A 148 7.38 -1.11 -11.44
CA ASN A 148 8.64 -1.68 -11.93
C ASN A 148 9.05 -2.95 -11.15
N ALA A 149 8.08 -3.80 -10.82
CA ALA A 149 8.30 -5.04 -10.08
C ALA A 149 7.54 -6.19 -10.74
N GLU A 150 8.22 -7.32 -10.91
CA GLU A 150 7.62 -8.63 -11.20
C GLU A 150 7.32 -9.32 -9.88
N PHE A 151 6.06 -9.65 -9.66
CA PHE A 151 5.61 -10.31 -8.45
C PHE A 151 4.41 -11.19 -8.72
N THR A 152 4.23 -12.18 -7.84
CA THR A 152 3.06 -13.05 -7.79
C THR A 152 2.38 -12.87 -6.43
N PHE A 153 1.06 -12.88 -6.41
CA PHE A 153 0.30 -12.97 -5.17
C PHE A 153 -0.80 -14.01 -5.25
N ASP A 154 -1.08 -14.66 -4.13
CA ASP A 154 -2.18 -15.61 -3.96
C ASP A 154 -2.82 -15.46 -2.57
N ASP A 155 -3.87 -16.25 -2.33
CA ASP A 155 -4.58 -16.33 -1.06
C ASP A 155 -5.03 -14.96 -0.49
N LEU A 156 -5.45 -14.05 -1.38
CA LEU A 156 -5.97 -12.74 -1.00
C LEU A 156 -7.30 -12.92 -0.26
N VAL A 157 -7.29 -12.55 1.01
CA VAL A 157 -8.46 -12.56 1.90
C VAL A 157 -8.66 -11.16 2.46
N VAL A 158 -9.91 -10.70 2.43
CA VAL A 158 -10.34 -9.44 3.03
C VAL A 158 -11.43 -9.75 4.04
N THR A 159 -11.19 -9.43 5.30
CA THR A 159 -12.16 -9.61 6.38
C THR A 159 -12.52 -8.28 7.00
N SER A 160 -13.81 -8.08 7.25
CA SER A 160 -14.30 -7.02 8.13
C SER A 160 -14.47 -7.60 9.54
N PRO A 161 -14.18 -6.81 10.59
CA PRO A 161 -14.52 -7.19 11.96
C PRO A 161 -16.03 -7.31 12.18
#